data_AF-A0A829GG82-F1
#
_entry.id   AF-A0A829GG82-F1
#
_cell.length_a   1.000
_cell.length_b   1.000
_cell.length_c   1.000
_cell.angle_alpha   90.00
_cell.angle_beta   90.00
_cell.angle_gamma   90.00
#
_symmetry.space_group_name_H-M   'P 1'
#
loop_
_entity.id
_entity.type
_entity.pdbx_description
1 polymer ?
#
loop_
_entity_poly.entity_id
_entity_poly.type
_entity_poly.pdbx_seq_one_letter_code
_entity_poly.pdbx_strand_id
1 'polypeptide(L)'
;MPFGTAVLEATLMMATGLKVDNIGLFYLTAILFSFTSMYLIMFLSMAFDNPGRFVAMVGLMLQLGGAGGTFPMEITNQFYNAIHPFLPMTYSIMNFRNALTGGIANSTVNLGFMVLIAFTIGSLLLLWGTMILLQRHHLMGISQLDDNQKLQAVEK
;
A
#
# COMPACT_ATOMS: atom_id res chain seq x y z
N MET A 1 4.59 13.01 -2.29
CA MET A 1 3.76 12.67 -1.12
C MET A 1 2.55 11.88 -1.60
N PRO A 2 2.20 10.75 -0.95
CA PRO A 2 1.13 9.83 -1.39
C PRO A 2 -0.25 10.49 -1.48
N PHE A 3 -0.51 11.50 -0.63
CA PHE A 3 -1.75 12.26 -0.65
C PHE A 3 -1.91 13.09 -1.92
N GLY A 4 -0.88 13.84 -2.32
CA GLY A 4 -0.94 14.72 -3.49
C GLY A 4 -1.11 13.95 -4.80
N THR A 5 -0.47 12.79 -4.94
CA THR A 5 -0.63 11.92 -6.11
C THR A 5 -2.03 11.31 -6.18
N ALA A 6 -2.59 10.88 -5.05
CA ALA A 6 -3.95 10.34 -5.00
C ALA A 6 -5.02 11.37 -5.39
N VAL A 7 -4.91 12.59 -4.85
CA VAL A 7 -5.84 13.69 -5.18
C VAL A 7 -5.69 14.09 -6.65
N LEU A 8 -4.46 14.16 -7.15
CA LEU A 8 -4.19 14.50 -8.55
C LEU A 8 -4.77 13.45 -9.49
N GLU A 9 -4.54 12.16 -9.25
CA GLU A 9 -5.10 11.08 -10.07
C GLU A 9 -6.63 11.09 -10.04
N ALA A 10 -7.24 11.25 -8.87
CA ALA A 10 -8.68 11.32 -8.75
C ALA A 10 -9.27 12.52 -9.53
N THR A 11 -8.62 13.68 -9.42
CA THR A 11 -9.03 14.89 -10.16
C THR A 11 -8.87 14.70 -11.67
N LEU A 12 -7.76 14.10 -12.11
CA LEU A 12 -7.50 13.82 -13.53
C LEU A 12 -8.55 12.86 -14.11
N MET A 13 -8.93 11.82 -13.38
CA MET A 13 -9.98 10.89 -13.82
C MET A 13 -11.34 11.58 -13.94
N MET A 14 -11.68 12.53 -13.08
CA MET A 14 -12.89 13.33 -13.25
C MET A 14 -12.78 14.28 -14.45
N ALA A 15 -11.60 14.86 -14.69
CA ALA A 15 -11.34 15.75 -15.82
C ALA A 15 -11.42 15.03 -17.18
N THR A 16 -11.17 13.72 -17.25
CA THR A 16 -11.33 12.91 -18.47
C THR A 16 -12.79 12.56 -18.80
N GLY A 17 -13.75 13.10 -18.05
CA GLY A 17 -15.19 12.93 -18.32
C GLY A 17 -15.83 11.76 -17.58
N LEU A 18 -15.14 11.18 -16.59
CA LEU A 18 -15.67 10.11 -15.76
C LEU A 18 -16.78 10.67 -14.85
N LYS A 19 -18.03 10.23 -15.04
CA LYS A 19 -19.13 10.56 -14.13
C LYS A 19 -18.96 9.77 -12.84
N VAL A 20 -18.62 10.48 -11.78
CA VAL A 20 -18.55 9.94 -10.43
C VAL A 20 -19.86 10.24 -9.73
N ASP A 21 -20.59 9.19 -9.34
CA ASP A 21 -21.83 9.32 -8.57
C ASP A 21 -21.51 9.83 -7.15
N ASN A 22 -20.55 9.18 -6.49
CA ASN A 22 -20.12 9.56 -5.15
C ASN A 22 -18.66 10.04 -5.11
N ILE A 23 -18.48 11.36 -5.27
CA ILE A 23 -17.16 12.01 -5.31
C ILE A 23 -16.39 11.78 -4.00
N GLY A 24 -17.07 11.82 -2.84
CA GLY A 24 -16.43 11.61 -1.54
C GLY A 24 -15.81 10.21 -1.40
N LEU A 25 -16.57 9.17 -1.76
CA LEU A 25 -16.08 7.78 -1.73
C LEU A 25 -14.92 7.56 -2.70
N PHE A 26 -14.94 8.24 -3.85
CA PHE A 26 -13.89 8.14 -4.85
C PHE A 26 -12.54 8.69 -4.33
N TYR A 27 -12.54 9.89 -3.75
CA TYR A 27 -11.32 10.46 -3.14
C TYR A 27 -10.83 9.65 -1.94
N LEU A 28 -11.74 9.20 -1.07
CA LEU A 28 -11.36 8.36 0.07
C LEU A 28 -10.70 7.05 -0.36
N THR A 29 -11.26 6.39 -1.39
CA THR A 29 -10.69 5.15 -1.93
C THR A 29 -9.29 5.38 -2.50
N ALA A 30 -9.09 6.47 -3.26
CA ALA A 30 -7.79 6.82 -3.84
C ALA A 30 -6.73 7.09 -2.75
N ILE A 31 -7.10 7.87 -1.73
CA ILE A 31 -6.20 8.21 -0.62
C ILE A 31 -5.83 6.96 0.17
N LEU A 32 -6.82 6.14 0.56
CA LEU A 32 -6.57 4.90 1.32
C LEU A 32 -5.69 3.92 0.54
N PHE A 33 -5.94 3.76 -0.77
CA PHE A 33 -5.14 2.89 -1.61
C PHE A 33 -3.67 3.35 -1.68
N SER A 34 -3.45 4.65 -1.90
CA SER A 34 -2.12 5.25 -1.97
C SER A 34 -1.31 5.01 -0.68
N PHE A 35 -1.94 5.23 0.48
CA PHE A 35 -1.31 4.94 1.77
C PHE A 35 -1.05 3.45 1.97
N THR A 36 -2.02 2.59 1.66
CA THR A 36 -1.88 1.13 1.82
C THR A 36 -0.72 0.59 0.99
N SER A 37 -0.66 0.95 -0.29
CA SER A 37 0.39 0.51 -1.20
C SER A 37 1.76 1.01 -0.74
N MET A 38 1.85 2.29 -0.33
CA MET A 38 3.11 2.86 0.16
C MET A 38 3.62 2.14 1.41
N TYR A 39 2.76 1.92 2.40
CA TYR A 39 3.14 1.22 3.63
C TYR A 39 3.51 -0.24 3.37
N LEU A 40 2.83 -0.91 2.46
CA LEU A 40 3.10 -2.31 2.15
C LEU A 40 4.47 -2.46 1.47
N ILE A 41 4.76 -1.59 0.51
CA ILE A 41 6.04 -1.59 -0.23
C ILE A 41 7.19 -1.18 0.68
N MET A 42 7.00 -0.17 1.54
CA MET A 42 8.01 0.24 2.51
C MET A 42 8.28 -0.87 3.52
N PHE A 43 7.23 -1.54 4.03
CA PHE A 43 7.36 -2.70 4.91
C PHE A 43 8.20 -3.80 4.25
N LEU A 44 7.84 -4.24 3.03
CA LEU A 44 8.57 -5.30 2.32
C LEU A 44 10.03 -4.91 2.02
N SER A 45 10.26 -3.67 1.61
CA SER A 45 11.60 -3.17 1.28
C SER A 45 12.48 -3.03 2.52
N MET A 46 11.91 -2.66 3.67
CA MET A 46 12.65 -2.53 4.93
C MET A 46 12.87 -3.89 5.59
N ALA A 47 11.87 -4.77 5.62
CA ALA A 47 11.92 -6.07 6.30
C ALA A 47 13.08 -6.95 5.84
N PHE A 48 13.39 -6.92 4.55
CA PHE A 48 14.34 -7.84 3.92
C PHE A 48 15.52 -7.11 3.27
N ASP A 49 15.71 -5.81 3.51
CA ASP A 49 16.81 -5.01 2.95
C ASP A 49 16.95 -5.18 1.42
N ASN A 50 18.15 -5.47 0.89
CA ASN A 50 18.45 -5.58 -0.53
C ASN A 50 17.54 -6.57 -1.32
N PRO A 51 17.31 -7.82 -0.86
CA PRO A 51 16.34 -8.71 -1.51
C PRO A 51 14.87 -8.27 -1.31
N GLY A 52 14.55 -7.56 -0.23
CA GLY A 52 13.20 -7.04 0.01
C GLY A 52 12.71 -6.09 -1.07
N ARG A 53 13.62 -5.28 -1.60
CA ARG A 53 13.34 -4.37 -2.70
C ARG A 53 12.90 -5.11 -3.97
N PHE A 54 13.50 -6.26 -4.26
CA PHE A 54 13.09 -7.12 -5.39
C PHE A 54 11.68 -7.67 -5.18
N VAL A 55 11.39 -8.19 -3.99
CA VAL A 55 10.05 -8.70 -3.65
C VAL A 55 8.99 -7.60 -3.74
N ALA A 56 9.31 -6.38 -3.30
CA ALA A 56 8.42 -5.23 -3.43
C ALA A 56 8.10 -4.88 -4.90
N MET A 57 9.08 -4.95 -5.80
CA MET A 57 8.85 -4.75 -7.24
C MET A 57 7.97 -5.85 -7.85
N VAL A 58 8.22 -7.11 -7.47
CA VAL A 58 7.36 -8.24 -7.90
C VAL A 58 5.93 -8.05 -7.39
N GLY A 59 5.76 -7.66 -6.13
CA GLY A 59 4.45 -7.34 -5.55
C GLY A 59 3.72 -6.21 -6.27
N LEU A 60 4.43 -5.18 -6.72
CA LEU A 60 3.86 -4.11 -7.56
C LEU A 60 3.36 -4.66 -8.91
N MET A 61 4.17 -5.50 -9.58
CA MET A 61 3.76 -6.11 -10.84
C MET A 61 2.55 -7.04 -10.69
N LEU A 62 2.52 -7.83 -9.61
CA LEU A 62 1.40 -8.71 -9.29
C LEU A 62 0.13 -7.92 -8.97
N GLN A 63 0.22 -6.79 -8.27
CA GLN A 63 -0.93 -5.92 -8.04
C GLN A 63 -1.49 -5.37 -9.35
N LEU A 64 -0.64 -4.85 -10.24
CA LEU A 64 -1.06 -4.34 -11.55
C LEU A 64 -1.76 -5.40 -12.42
N GLY A 65 -1.19 -6.61 -12.50
CA GLY A 65 -1.75 -7.70 -13.31
C GLY A 65 -2.90 -8.46 -12.65
N GLY A 66 -2.90 -8.55 -11.33
CA GLY A 66 -3.80 -9.38 -10.52
C GLY A 66 -4.92 -8.62 -9.82
N ALA A 67 -5.07 -7.30 -10.01
CA ALA A 67 -6.17 -6.56 -9.39
C ALA A 67 -7.52 -6.69 -10.13
N GLY A 68 -7.58 -7.44 -11.25
CA GLY A 68 -8.82 -7.64 -12.00
C GLY A 68 -9.32 -6.38 -12.73
N GLY A 69 -8.41 -5.42 -12.95
CA GLY A 69 -8.69 -4.19 -13.70
C GLY A 69 -8.76 -4.43 -15.22
N THR A 70 -7.96 -5.37 -15.74
CA THR A 70 -7.82 -5.66 -17.18
C THR A 70 -8.43 -7.01 -17.60
N PHE A 71 -8.48 -7.99 -16.70
CA PHE A 71 -9.04 -9.33 -16.96
C PHE A 71 -10.05 -9.75 -15.87
N PRO A 72 -11.19 -10.39 -16.24
CA PRO A 72 -12.14 -10.93 -15.27
C PRO A 72 -11.49 -12.04 -14.44
N MET A 73 -11.75 -12.05 -13.12
CA MET A 73 -11.18 -13.04 -12.19
C MET A 73 -11.54 -14.49 -12.57
N GLU A 74 -12.65 -14.67 -13.29
CA GLU A 74 -13.20 -15.96 -13.73
C GLU A 74 -12.36 -16.66 -14.81
N ILE A 75 -11.56 -15.90 -15.58
CA ILE A 75 -10.71 -16.45 -16.65
C ILE A 75 -9.24 -16.58 -16.22
N THR A 76 -8.92 -16.11 -15.01
CA THR A 76 -7.54 -16.09 -14.50
C THR A 76 -7.24 -17.40 -13.75
N ASN A 77 -6.07 -17.98 -14.01
CA ASN A 77 -5.59 -19.23 -13.41
C ASN A 77 -5.75 -19.22 -11.86
N GLN A 78 -5.93 -20.39 -11.24
CA GLN A 78 -6.16 -20.56 -9.78
C GLN A 78 -5.14 -19.79 -8.92
N PHE A 79 -3.90 -19.66 -9.39
CA PHE A 79 -2.84 -18.88 -8.74
C PHE A 79 -3.23 -17.41 -8.49
N TYR A 80 -3.81 -16.74 -9.50
CA TYR A 80 -4.22 -15.35 -9.35
C TYR A 80 -5.46 -15.22 -8.48
N ASN A 81 -6.41 -16.18 -8.56
CA ASN A 81 -7.59 -16.17 -7.71
C ASN A 81 -7.23 -16.30 -6.22
N ALA A 82 -6.17 -17.06 -5.91
CA ALA A 82 -5.62 -17.16 -4.56
C ALA A 82 -4.92 -15.88 -4.08
N ILE A 83 -4.28 -15.11 -4.98
CA ILE A 83 -3.53 -13.89 -4.63
C ILE A 83 -4.44 -12.65 -4.62
N HIS A 84 -5.47 -12.64 -5.46
CA HIS A 84 -6.48 -11.58 -5.58
C HIS A 84 -6.97 -11.00 -4.22
N PRO A 85 -7.35 -11.81 -3.22
CA PRO A 85 -7.80 -11.31 -1.92
C PRO A 85 -6.68 -10.74 -1.03
N PHE A 86 -5.41 -10.97 -1.36
CA PHE A 86 -4.26 -10.42 -0.65
C PHE A 86 -3.72 -9.12 -1.29
N LEU A 87 -4.29 -8.69 -2.41
CA LEU A 87 -3.87 -7.47 -3.10
C LEU A 87 -4.79 -6.31 -2.68
N PRO A 88 -4.25 -5.24 -2.06
CA PRO A 88 -5.06 -4.08 -1.69
C PRO A 88 -5.68 -3.41 -2.92
N MET A 89 -5.02 -3.52 -4.07
CA MET A 89 -5.50 -3.00 -5.35
C MET A 89 -6.82 -3.65 -5.80
N THR A 90 -7.08 -4.92 -5.49
CA THR A 90 -8.35 -5.59 -5.82
C THR A 90 -9.54 -4.90 -5.13
N TYR A 91 -9.41 -4.62 -3.83
CA TYR A 91 -10.45 -3.95 -3.06
C TYR A 91 -10.63 -2.49 -3.48
N SER A 92 -9.55 -1.81 -3.84
CA SER A 92 -9.61 -0.45 -4.36
C SER A 92 -10.38 -0.37 -5.67
N ILE A 93 -10.16 -1.30 -6.62
CA ILE A 93 -10.91 -1.35 -7.87
C ILE A 93 -12.40 -1.62 -7.62
N MET A 94 -12.73 -2.51 -6.68
CA MET A 94 -14.12 -2.77 -6.31
C MET A 94 -14.79 -1.52 -5.73
N ASN A 95 -14.11 -0.80 -4.83
CA ASN A 95 -14.61 0.45 -4.26
C ASN A 95 -14.70 1.57 -5.30
N PHE A 96 -13.75 1.67 -6.24
CA PHE A 96 -13.83 2.61 -7.36
C PHE A 96 -15.03 2.31 -8.27
N ARG A 97 -15.24 1.06 -8.67
CA ARG A 97 -16.41 0.66 -9.47
C ARG A 97 -17.72 1.05 -8.77
N ASN A 98 -17.80 0.89 -7.46
CA ASN A 98 -18.97 1.29 -6.68
C ASN A 98 -19.13 2.82 -6.60
N ALA A 99 -18.06 3.58 -6.38
CA ALA A 99 -18.10 5.04 -6.35
C ALA A 99 -18.54 5.65 -7.70
N LEU A 100 -18.27 4.95 -8.80
CA LEU A 100 -18.67 5.34 -10.16
C LEU A 100 -20.11 4.94 -10.52
N THR A 101 -20.59 3.78 -10.06
CA THR A 101 -21.90 3.22 -10.46
C THR A 101 -23.04 3.52 -9.50
N GLY A 102 -22.79 4.21 -8.38
CA GLY A 102 -23.83 4.55 -7.39
C GLY A 102 -24.20 3.40 -6.43
N GLY A 103 -23.57 2.23 -6.58
CA GLY A 103 -23.59 1.14 -5.59
C GLY A 103 -24.15 -0.19 -6.10
N ILE A 104 -23.25 -1.16 -6.30
CA ILE A 104 -23.61 -2.58 -6.16
C ILE A 104 -23.79 -2.81 -4.65
N ALA A 105 -25.04 -2.88 -4.19
CA ALA A 105 -25.47 -3.20 -2.82
C ALA A 105 -24.58 -2.64 -1.66
N ASN A 106 -25.13 -1.71 -0.87
CA ASN A 106 -24.46 -1.10 0.30
C ASN A 106 -23.71 -2.08 1.22
N SER A 107 -24.13 -3.35 1.30
CA SER A 107 -23.45 -4.40 2.07
C SER A 107 -22.06 -4.77 1.54
N THR A 108 -21.86 -4.84 0.21
CA THR A 108 -20.56 -5.14 -0.39
C THR A 108 -19.60 -3.97 -0.27
N VAL A 109 -20.13 -2.73 -0.28
CA VAL A 109 -19.36 -1.49 -0.12
C VAL A 109 -18.73 -1.40 1.28
N ASN A 110 -19.52 -1.65 2.33
CA ASN A 110 -19.00 -1.60 3.71
C ASN A 110 -17.93 -2.66 3.95
N LEU A 111 -18.11 -3.87 3.42
CA LEU A 111 -17.10 -4.92 3.53
C LEU A 111 -15.82 -4.56 2.77
N GLY A 112 -15.93 -4.05 1.53
CA GLY A 112 -14.77 -3.61 0.75
C GLY A 112 -13.97 -2.50 1.43
N PHE A 113 -14.66 -1.51 2.01
CA PHE A 113 -14.03 -0.44 2.79
C PHE A 113 -13.42 -0.94 4.10
N MET A 114 -14.12 -1.79 4.87
CA MET A 114 -13.60 -2.37 6.11
C MET A 114 -12.33 -3.20 5.85
N VAL A 115 -12.32 -3.99 4.77
CA VAL A 115 -11.14 -4.78 4.41
C VAL A 115 -9.98 -3.88 4.00
N LEU A 116 -10.22 -2.82 3.22
CA LEU A 116 -9.18 -1.86 2.85
C LEU A 116 -8.60 -1.12 4.06
N ILE A 117 -9.45 -0.70 4.99
CA ILE A 117 -9.03 -0.07 6.25
C ILE A 117 -8.23 -1.06 7.11
N ALA A 118 -8.71 -2.31 7.23
CA ALA A 118 -7.99 -3.36 7.94
C ALA A 118 -6.62 -3.64 7.29
N PHE A 119 -6.54 -3.63 5.95
CA PHE A 119 -5.29 -3.77 5.21
C PHE A 119 -4.35 -2.59 5.43
N THR A 120 -4.90 -1.37 5.46
CA THR A 120 -4.14 -0.15 5.75
C THR A 120 -3.54 -0.21 7.15
N ILE A 121 -4.37 -0.52 8.15
CA ILE A 121 -3.96 -0.61 9.56
C ILE A 121 -2.99 -1.78 9.75
N GLY A 122 -3.27 -2.94 9.15
CA GLY A 122 -2.38 -4.10 9.20
C GLY A 122 -1.01 -3.80 8.59
N SER A 123 -0.98 -3.18 7.41
CA SER A 123 0.28 -2.76 6.77
C SER A 123 1.03 -1.71 7.58
N LEU A 124 0.32 -0.80 8.26
CA LEU A 124 0.92 0.24 9.08
C LEU A 124 1.51 -0.35 10.38
N LEU A 125 0.80 -1.27 11.02
CA LEU A 125 1.30 -2.03 12.17
C LEU A 125 2.49 -2.90 11.81
N LEU A 126 2.46 -3.56 10.66
CA LEU A 126 3.57 -4.35 10.13
C LEU A 126 4.80 -3.46 9.89
N LEU A 127 4.63 -2.31 9.22
CA LEU A 127 5.69 -1.34 8.99
C LEU A 127 6.30 -0.86 10.31
N TRP A 128 5.45 -0.51 11.28
CA TRP A 128 5.88 -0.07 12.60
C TRP A 128 6.63 -1.17 13.36
N GLY A 129 6.16 -2.42 13.26
CA GLY A 129 6.84 -3.60 13.80
C GLY A 129 8.22 -3.83 13.19
N THR A 130 8.35 -3.74 11.86
CA THR A 130 9.67 -3.78 11.20
C THR A 130 10.57 -2.64 11.64
N MET A 131 10.06 -1.42 11.74
CA MET A 131 10.86 -0.27 12.21
C MET A 131 11.43 -0.54 13.61
N ILE A 132 10.63 -1.11 14.51
CA ILE A 132 11.06 -1.49 15.87
C ILE A 132 12.11 -2.63 15.83
N LEU A 133 11.91 -3.64 14.98
CA LEU A 133 12.84 -4.76 14.82
C LEU A 133 14.18 -4.32 14.20
N LEU A 134 14.15 -3.47 13.17
CA LEU A 134 15.33 -2.89 12.53
C LEU A 134 16.06 -1.91 13.45
N GLN A 135 15.35 -1.09 14.23
CA GLN A 135 15.98 -0.26 15.27
C GLN A 135 16.72 -1.14 16.28
N ARG A 136 16.10 -2.24 16.73
CA ARG A 136 16.78 -3.16 17.66
C ARG A 136 17.99 -3.84 17.03
N HIS A 137 17.94 -4.19 15.75
CA HIS A 137 19.05 -4.84 15.07
C HIS A 137 20.20 -3.87 14.69
N HIS A 138 19.91 -2.61 14.37
CA HIS A 138 20.91 -1.59 14.05
C HIS A 138 21.48 -0.85 15.28
N LEU A 139 20.75 -0.77 16.40
CA LEU A 139 21.27 -0.18 17.65
C LEU A 139 22.24 -1.11 18.40
N MET A 140 22.36 -2.38 17.99
CA MET A 140 23.36 -3.32 18.54
C MET A 140 24.70 -3.28 17.79
N GLY A 141 24.80 -2.56 16.67
CA GLY A 141 26.01 -2.40 15.88
C GLY A 141 26.60 -1.00 16.00
N ILE A 142 27.27 -0.74 17.12
CA ILE A 142 28.30 0.30 17.30
C ILE A 142 27.88 1.70 16.83
N SER A 143 27.39 2.50 17.78
CA SER A 143 27.33 3.94 17.65
C SER A 143 28.72 4.47 17.27
N GLN A 144 28.93 4.80 16.00
CA GLN A 144 30.10 5.51 15.47
C GLN A 144 30.33 6.86 16.18
N LEU A 145 29.36 7.31 17.00
CA LEU A 145 29.45 8.51 17.82
C LEU A 145 30.29 8.25 19.10
N ASP A 146 30.24 7.05 19.67
CA ASP A 146 31.01 6.72 20.88
C ASP A 146 32.52 6.63 20.56
N ASP A 147 32.89 6.09 19.40
CA ASP A 147 34.29 5.99 18.98
C ASP A 147 34.87 7.35 18.56
N ASN A 148 34.09 8.19 17.86
CA ASN A 148 34.54 9.55 17.51
C ASN A 148 34.69 10.44 18.75
N GLN A 149 33.84 10.27 19.77
CA GLN A 149 33.99 11.00 21.04
C GLN A 149 35.19 10.52 21.85
N LYS A 150 35.53 9.23 21.80
CA LYS A 150 36.74 8.69 22.44
C LYS A 150 38.02 9.17 21.77
N LEU A 151 38.05 9.23 20.44
CA LEU A 151 39.21 9.75 19.70
C LEU A 151 39.50 11.22 20.02
N GLN A 152 38.45 12.06 20.13
CA GLN A 152 38.60 13.48 20.50
C GLN A 152 39.03 13.70 21.96
N ALA A 153 38.78 12.72 22.84
CA ALA A 153 39.23 12.77 24.24
C ALA A 153 40.70 12.34 24.42
N VAL A 154 41.27 11.60 23.46
CA VAL A 154 42.68 11.17 23.46
C VAL A 154 43.59 12.23 22.80
N GLU A 155 43.03 13.11 21.98
CA GLU A 155 43.75 14.19 21.28
C GLU A 155 43.87 15.49 22.11
N LYS A 156 43.37 15.51 23.35
CA LYS A 156 43.48 16.62 24.32
C LYS A 156 44.42 16.25 25.46
#